data_AF-A0ABD4RNB5-F1
#
_entry.id   AF-A0ABD4RNB5-F1
#
_cell.length_a   1.000
_cell.length_b   1.000
_cell.length_c   1.000
_cell.angle_alpha   90.00
_cell.angle_beta   90.00
_cell.angle_gamma   90.00
#
_symmetry.space_group_name_H-M   'P 1'
#
loop_
_entity.id
_entity.type
_entity.pdbx_description
1 polymer ?
#
loop_
_entity_poly.entity_id
_entity_poly.type
_entity_poly.pdbx_seq_one_letter_code
_entity_poly.pdbx_strand_id
1 'polypeptide(L)'
;MKKALISLLVLSCLLLTAPVNESSYADSQKNVPVSQSTKLTQEQAKELLVKYNNKVDYIYQGNASDFEALKAKNLNGYVFLPDADGDIGYFVNENTSEIYYFHPSGYLELVNQQQNNK
;
A
#
# COMPACT_ATOMS: atom_id res chain seq x y z
N MET A 1 -67.53 -19.94 26.13
CA MET A 1 -66.06 -19.77 26.01
C MET A 1 -65.68 -18.36 26.46
N LYS A 2 -64.51 -18.22 27.08
CA LYS A 2 -64.14 -17.11 27.97
C LYS A 2 -63.71 -15.85 27.21
N LYS A 3 -64.23 -14.71 27.69
CA LYS A 3 -63.73 -13.32 27.79
C LYS A 3 -62.42 -12.92 27.05
N ALA A 4 -62.58 -12.06 26.05
CA ALA A 4 -62.09 -10.67 25.86
C ALA A 4 -60.66 -10.18 26.27
N LEU A 5 -60.13 -9.31 25.38
CA LEU A 5 -59.36 -8.04 25.55
C LEU A 5 -57.85 -7.97 25.20
N ILE A 6 -57.59 -7.13 24.18
CA ILE A 6 -56.63 -5.99 24.08
C ILE A 6 -55.13 -6.25 24.31
N SER A 7 -54.30 -5.95 23.28
CA SER A 7 -53.30 -4.88 23.35
C SER A 7 -52.60 -4.63 22.01
N LEU A 8 -52.65 -3.37 21.59
CA LEU A 8 -51.92 -2.75 20.49
C LEU A 8 -50.54 -2.35 21.02
N LEU A 9 -49.44 -2.81 20.40
CA LEU A 9 -48.14 -2.17 20.62
C LEU A 9 -47.38 -2.01 19.29
N VAL A 10 -47.30 -0.75 18.88
CA VAL A 10 -46.51 -0.22 17.78
C VAL A 10 -45.04 -0.38 18.15
N LEU A 11 -44.28 -1.17 17.40
CA LEU A 11 -42.82 -1.25 17.56
C LEU A 11 -42.16 -0.26 16.59
N SER A 12 -42.24 1.01 16.93
CA SER A 12 -41.27 2.01 16.50
C SER A 12 -40.00 1.81 17.30
N CYS A 13 -38.88 1.48 16.66
CA CYS A 13 -37.56 1.96 17.07
C CYS A 13 -36.58 1.82 15.91
N LEU A 14 -36.37 2.95 15.25
CA LEU A 14 -35.25 3.27 14.40
C LEU A 14 -33.98 3.26 15.27
N LEU A 15 -33.00 2.41 14.97
CA LEU A 15 -31.64 2.56 15.47
C LEU A 15 -30.66 2.26 14.34
N LEU A 16 -30.25 3.33 13.66
CA LEU A 16 -29.02 3.37 12.87
C LEU A 16 -27.86 3.47 13.86
N THR A 17 -27.13 2.39 14.09
CA THR A 17 -25.85 2.46 14.80
C THR A 17 -24.73 2.52 13.77
N ALA A 18 -24.09 3.69 13.66
CA ALA A 18 -22.78 3.79 13.02
C ALA A 18 -21.75 2.96 13.83
N PRO A 19 -20.74 2.36 13.19
CA PRO A 19 -19.65 1.76 13.94
C PRO A 19 -18.87 2.88 14.63
N VAL A 20 -18.79 2.79 15.95
CA VAL A 20 -17.92 3.64 16.78
C VAL A 20 -16.54 3.00 16.74
N ASN A 21 -15.56 3.68 16.17
CA ASN A 21 -14.16 3.26 16.19
C ASN A 21 -13.62 3.58 17.59
N GLU A 22 -13.79 2.67 18.54
CA GLU A 22 -13.05 2.74 19.80
C GLU A 22 -11.62 2.26 19.55
N SER A 23 -10.67 3.19 19.46
CA SER A 23 -9.25 2.88 19.63
C SER A 23 -8.95 2.75 21.12
N SER A 24 -9.15 1.55 21.66
CA SER A 24 -8.58 1.14 22.95
C SER A 24 -7.33 0.31 22.67
N TYR A 25 -6.15 0.90 22.91
CA TYR A 25 -4.88 0.17 22.89
C TYR A 25 -4.55 -0.29 24.30
N ALA A 26 -4.74 -1.59 24.56
CA ALA A 26 -3.78 -2.47 25.22
C ALA A 26 -4.42 -3.85 25.45
N ASP A 27 -3.96 -4.87 24.71
CA ASP A 27 -3.40 -6.09 25.33
C ASP A 27 -2.74 -6.95 24.25
N SER A 28 -1.60 -7.53 24.62
CA SER A 28 -0.73 -8.31 23.76
C SER A 28 -1.32 -9.69 23.49
N GLN A 29 -1.92 -9.88 22.31
CA GLN A 29 -2.07 -11.20 21.73
C GLN A 29 -1.48 -11.20 20.33
N LYS A 30 -0.43 -12.01 20.18
CA LYS A 30 0.27 -12.32 18.93
C LYS A 30 -0.67 -13.07 17.99
N ASN A 31 -1.66 -12.36 17.45
CA ASN A 31 -2.37 -12.75 16.25
C ASN A 31 -1.39 -12.51 15.11
N VAL A 32 -0.90 -13.58 14.47
CA VAL A 32 -0.25 -13.45 13.17
C VAL A 32 -1.34 -12.95 12.23
N PRO A 33 -1.31 -11.69 11.75
CA PRO A 33 -2.34 -11.23 10.84
C PRO A 33 -2.17 -12.00 9.54
N VAL A 34 -3.26 -12.62 9.08
CA VAL A 34 -3.39 -13.10 7.71
C VAL A 34 -2.94 -11.94 6.82
N SER A 35 -1.80 -12.11 6.14
CA SER A 35 -1.19 -11.05 5.34
C SER A 35 -2.09 -10.75 4.14
N GLN A 36 -3.08 -9.87 4.32
CA GLN A 36 -3.57 -9.08 3.22
C GLN A 36 -2.33 -8.36 2.68
N SER A 37 -1.93 -8.71 1.45
CA SER A 37 -0.91 -7.96 0.73
C SER A 37 -1.46 -6.55 0.53
N THR A 38 -1.20 -5.68 1.50
CA THR A 38 -1.55 -4.28 1.42
C THR A 38 -0.65 -3.68 0.36
N LYS A 39 -1.26 -3.09 -0.68
CA LYS A 39 -0.53 -2.28 -1.65
C LYS A 39 0.34 -1.28 -0.90
N LEU A 40 1.59 -1.14 -1.34
CA LEU A 40 2.49 -0.16 -0.76
C LEU A 40 1.93 1.25 -0.95
N THR A 41 2.13 2.11 0.04
CA THR A 41 2.05 3.56 -0.17
C THR A 41 3.34 4.08 -0.81
N GLN A 42 3.32 5.32 -1.28
CA GLN A 42 4.50 6.01 -1.81
C GLN A 42 5.63 6.05 -0.77
N GLU A 43 5.30 6.31 0.50
CA GLU A 43 6.25 6.36 1.61
C GLU A 43 6.87 4.98 1.86
N GLN A 44 6.06 3.92 1.87
CA GLN A 44 6.57 2.56 2.05
C GLN A 44 7.47 2.12 0.89
N ALA A 45 7.14 2.53 -0.34
CA ALA A 45 7.99 2.30 -1.50
C ALA A 45 9.35 3.03 -1.38
N LYS A 46 9.35 4.28 -0.91
CA LYS A 46 10.59 5.02 -0.62
C LYS A 46 11.41 4.36 0.47
N GLU A 47 10.78 3.86 1.54
CA GLU A 47 11.48 3.12 2.59
C GLU A 47 12.15 1.85 2.08
N LEU A 48 11.54 1.13 1.13
CA LEU A 48 12.16 -0.03 0.50
C LEU A 48 13.45 0.36 -0.24
N LEU A 49 13.45 1.48 -0.96
CA LEU A 49 14.64 2.00 -1.63
C LEU A 49 15.74 2.40 -0.64
N VAL A 50 15.39 3.07 0.47
CA VAL A 50 16.35 3.41 1.52
C VAL A 50 16.95 2.15 2.17
N LYS A 51 16.14 1.11 2.41
CA LYS A 51 16.63 -0.19 2.91
C LYS A 51 17.55 -0.89 1.90
N TYR A 52 17.27 -0.75 0.61
CA TYR A 52 18.11 -1.28 -0.46
C TYR A 52 19.43 -0.53 -0.58
N ASN A 53 19.42 0.80 -0.55
CA ASN A 53 20.63 1.62 -0.57
C ASN A 53 20.36 2.95 0.13
N ASN A 54 20.95 3.13 1.31
CA ASN A 54 20.79 4.30 2.16
C ASN A 54 21.84 5.39 1.93
N LYS A 55 22.66 5.28 0.86
CA LYS A 55 23.73 6.24 0.55
C LYS A 55 23.25 7.45 -0.24
N VAL A 56 22.02 7.40 -0.77
CA VAL A 56 21.42 8.46 -1.57
C VAL A 56 19.99 8.71 -1.12
N ASP A 57 19.52 9.93 -1.31
CA ASP A 57 18.10 10.24 -1.17
C ASP A 57 17.36 9.88 -2.46
N TYR A 58 16.06 9.62 -2.33
CA TYR A 58 15.18 9.28 -3.45
C TYR A 58 14.09 10.34 -3.61
N ILE A 59 14.07 10.96 -4.78
CA ILE A 59 13.16 12.04 -5.17
C ILE A 59 12.01 11.41 -5.96
N TYR A 60 10.78 11.59 -5.47
CA TYR A 60 9.59 11.07 -6.14
C TYR A 60 9.37 11.77 -7.49
N GLN A 61 9.10 10.99 -8.53
CA GLN A 61 8.92 11.47 -9.91
C GLN A 61 7.50 11.27 -10.45
N GLY A 62 6.71 10.38 -9.85
CA GLY A 62 5.35 10.09 -10.30
C GLY A 62 4.93 8.65 -10.07
N ASN A 63 3.68 8.37 -10.41
CA ASN A 63 3.11 7.03 -10.40
C ASN A 63 3.41 6.33 -11.72
N ALA A 64 3.29 5.00 -11.74
CA ALA A 64 3.45 4.21 -12.97
C ALA A 64 2.56 4.69 -14.13
N SER A 65 1.37 5.24 -13.84
CA SER A 65 0.46 5.83 -14.83
C SER A 65 1.05 7.02 -15.61
N ASP A 66 2.06 7.67 -15.05
CA ASP A 66 2.66 8.87 -15.63
C ASP A 66 3.71 8.51 -16.70
N PHE A 67 4.07 7.23 -16.83
CA PHE A 67 5.10 6.73 -17.74
C PHE A 67 4.53 5.70 -18.73
N GLU A 68 4.59 6.00 -20.03
CA GLU A 68 4.07 5.11 -21.09
C GLU A 68 4.66 3.70 -21.04
N ALA A 69 5.96 3.58 -20.74
CA ALA A 69 6.64 2.29 -20.62
C ALA A 69 6.06 1.38 -19.53
N LEU A 70 5.64 1.95 -18.39
CA LEU A 70 5.07 1.21 -17.27
C LEU A 70 3.59 0.91 -17.52
N LYS A 71 2.84 1.88 -18.06
CA LYS A 71 1.45 1.70 -18.50
C LYS A 71 1.29 0.58 -19.53
N ALA A 72 2.15 0.56 -20.56
CA ALA A 72 2.12 -0.45 -21.61
C ALA A 72 2.33 -1.89 -21.07
N LYS A 73 2.96 -2.01 -19.89
CA LYS A 73 3.20 -3.28 -19.19
C LYS A 73 2.15 -3.57 -18.10
N ASN A 74 1.14 -2.72 -17.95
CA ASN A 74 0.11 -2.79 -16.89
C ASN A 74 0.71 -2.86 -15.47
N LEU A 75 1.80 -2.11 -15.25
CA LEU A 75 2.47 -2.03 -13.95
C LEU A 75 1.88 -0.90 -13.10
N ASN A 76 1.84 -1.11 -11.79
CA ASN A 76 1.36 -0.14 -10.81
C ASN A 76 2.43 0.07 -9.73
N GLY A 77 2.60 1.30 -9.29
CA GLY A 77 3.58 1.67 -8.27
C GLY A 77 4.17 3.04 -8.51
N TYR A 78 5.38 3.24 -7.98
CA TYR A 78 5.97 4.57 -7.80
C TYR A 78 7.35 4.65 -8.44
N VAL A 79 7.65 5.79 -9.06
CA VAL A 79 8.95 6.07 -9.69
C VAL A 79 9.71 7.09 -8.85
N PHE A 80 11.00 6.81 -8.63
CA PHE A 80 11.92 7.67 -7.92
C PHE A 80 13.20 7.87 -8.72
N LEU A 81 13.81 9.04 -8.58
CA LEU A 81 15.16 9.33 -9.07
C LEU A 81 16.10 9.41 -7.86
N PRO A 82 17.24 8.71 -7.84
CA PRO A 82 18.23 8.91 -6.79
C PRO A 82 18.84 10.31 -6.93
N ASP A 83 19.13 10.97 -5.81
CA ASP A 83 19.89 12.22 -5.78
C ASP A 83 21.39 11.91 -5.95
N ALA A 84 21.76 11.55 -7.18
CA ALA A 84 23.10 11.19 -7.61
C ALA A 84 23.26 11.41 -9.12
N ASP A 85 24.50 11.48 -9.60
CA ASP A 85 24.79 11.59 -11.03
C ASP A 85 24.30 10.34 -11.79
N GLY A 86 23.49 10.54 -12.82
CA GLY A 86 23.00 9.48 -13.70
C GLY A 86 21.60 9.77 -14.25
N ASP A 87 21.14 8.89 -15.13
CA ASP A 87 19.82 8.94 -15.78
C ASP A 87 18.91 7.76 -15.38
N ILE A 88 19.42 6.82 -14.57
CA ILE A 88 18.66 5.65 -14.13
C ILE A 88 17.83 5.98 -12.88
N GLY A 89 16.51 5.85 -13.02
CA GLY A 89 15.57 5.89 -11.91
C GLY A 89 15.28 4.49 -11.37
N TYR A 90 14.40 4.46 -10.38
CA TYR A 90 13.87 3.25 -9.77
C TYR A 90 12.36 3.22 -9.88
N PHE A 91 11.81 2.07 -10.27
CA PHE A 91 10.39 1.77 -10.16
C PHE A 91 10.17 0.76 -9.04
N VAL A 92 9.25 1.04 -8.14
CA VAL A 92 8.83 0.13 -7.07
C VAL A 92 7.41 -0.32 -7.33
N ASN A 93 7.20 -1.62 -7.52
CA ASN A 93 5.88 -2.18 -7.77
C ASN A 93 5.07 -2.22 -6.46
N GLU A 94 3.93 -1.54 -6.41
CA GLU A 94 3.11 -1.43 -5.20
C GLU A 94 2.51 -2.76 -4.73
N ASN A 95 2.36 -3.73 -5.63
CA ASN A 95 1.72 -5.02 -5.34
C ASN A 95 2.73 -6.10 -4.94
N THR A 96 3.95 -6.04 -5.48
CA THR A 96 4.97 -7.09 -5.28
C THR A 96 6.13 -6.65 -4.39
N SER A 97 6.25 -5.35 -4.09
CA SER A 97 7.40 -4.78 -3.37
C SER A 97 8.75 -4.96 -4.08
N GLU A 98 8.72 -5.35 -5.35
CA GLU A 98 9.92 -5.49 -6.19
C GLU A 98 10.43 -4.11 -6.59
N ILE A 99 11.76 -3.98 -6.61
CA ILE A 99 12.46 -2.77 -7.03
C ILE A 99 13.09 -3.05 -8.39
N TYR A 100 12.92 -2.14 -9.32
CA TYR A 100 13.47 -2.21 -10.67
C TYR A 100 14.32 -0.99 -10.95
N TYR A 101 15.46 -1.16 -11.63
CA TYR A 101 16.05 -0.07 -12.41
C TYR A 101 15.10 0.30 -13.54
N PHE A 102 14.90 1.58 -13.76
CA PHE A 102 13.91 2.09 -14.71
C PHE A 102 14.46 3.29 -15.48
N HIS A 103 14.18 3.31 -16.79
CA HIS A 103 14.37 4.49 -17.63
C HIS A 103 13.15 4.67 -18.55
N PRO A 104 12.67 5.92 -18.78
CA PRO A 104 11.48 6.19 -19.59
C PRO A 104 11.51 5.65 -21.03
N SER A 105 12.70 5.32 -21.56
CA SER A 105 12.86 4.65 -22.86
C SER A 105 12.24 3.24 -22.93
N GLY A 106 11.84 2.67 -21.79
CA GLY A 106 11.29 1.32 -21.71
C GLY A 106 12.21 0.29 -21.05
N TYR A 107 13.42 0.71 -20.66
CA TYR A 107 14.31 -0.13 -19.87
C TYR A 107 13.74 -0.36 -18.48
N LEU A 108 13.72 -1.64 -18.08
CA LEU A 108 13.20 -2.10 -16.80
C LEU A 108 13.94 -3.39 -16.42
N GLU A 109 14.68 -3.38 -15.31
CA GLU A 109 15.46 -4.53 -14.85
C GLU A 109 15.27 -4.73 -13.34
N LEU A 110 14.95 -5.95 -12.91
CA LEU A 110 14.77 -6.26 -11.49
C LEU A 110 16.09 -6.09 -10.74
N VAL A 111 16.06 -5.37 -9.62
CA VAL A 111 17.23 -5.21 -8.75
C VAL A 111 17.51 -6.52 -8.01
N ASN A 112 18.68 -7.11 -8.24
CA ASN A 112 19.14 -8.28 -7.51
C ASN A 112 19.65 -7.89 -6.11
N GLN A 113 18.94 -8.34 -5.06
CA GLN A 113 19.20 -7.98 -3.66
C GLN A 113 20.52 -8.51 -3.06
N GLN A 114 21.40 -9.13 -3.85
CA GLN A 114 22.62 -9.78 -3.36
C GLN A 114 23.84 -8.87 -3.19
N GLN A 115 23.72 -7.54 -3.41
CA GLN A 115 24.88 -6.65 -3.47
C GLN A 115 25.26 -5.93 -2.17
N ASN A 116 24.54 -6.13 -1.05
CA ASN A 116 24.80 -5.36 0.19
C ASN A 116 25.52 -6.12 1.31
N ASN A 117 26.06 -7.31 1.04
CA ASN A 117 26.86 -8.09 2.01
C ASN A 117 28.37 -8.02 1.71
N LYS A 118 28.92 -6.84 1.45
CA LYS A 118 30.37 -6.69 1.33
C LYS A 118 30.90 -5.40 1.94
#